data_AF-A0A920LBV6-F1
#
_entry.id   AF-A0A920LBV6-F1
#
_cell.length_a   1.000
_cell.length_b   1.000
_cell.length_c   1.000
_cell.angle_alpha   90.00
_cell.angle_beta   90.00
_cell.angle_gamma   90.00
#
_symmetry.space_group_name_H-M   'P 1'
#
loop_
_entity.id
_entity.type
_entity.pdbx_description
1 polymer ?
#
loop_
_entity_poly.entity_id
_entity_poly.type
_entity_poly.pdbx_seq_one_letter_code
_entity_poly.pdbx_strand_id
1 'polypeptide(L)' 'MHETGLGHLPGVHLIASCPEITLGCEFYHARYYVIEDILSTKFPIDEGHVVVPDSPGLGFSPDIEKIDALSLK' A
#
# COMPACT_ATOMS: atom_id res chain seq x y z
N MET A 1 3.38 -11.41 -1.99
CA MET A 1 3.82 -11.02 -3.36
C MET A 1 4.78 -9.83 -3.26
N HIS A 2 5.58 -9.53 -4.29
CA HIS A 2 6.41 -8.31 -4.33
C HIS A 2 5.58 -7.15 -4.90
N GLU A 3 5.14 -6.24 -4.03
CA GLU A 3 4.15 -5.22 -4.38
C GLU A 3 4.59 -3.82 -3.91
N THR A 4 4.12 -2.80 -4.63
CA THR A 4 4.20 -1.39 -4.22
C THR A 4 3.04 -1.03 -3.29
N GLY A 5 3.04 0.19 -2.73
CA GLY A 5 1.99 0.63 -1.81
C GLY A 5 0.59 0.59 -2.43
N LEU A 6 0.48 0.85 -3.74
CA LEU A 6 -0.80 0.73 -4.45
C LEU A 6 -1.31 -0.72 -4.51
N GLY A 7 -0.41 -1.71 -4.64
CA GLY A 7 -0.77 -3.13 -4.58
C GLY A 7 -1.19 -3.59 -3.18
N HIS A 8 -0.59 -3.01 -2.14
CA HIS A 8 -0.95 -3.33 -0.76
C HIS A 8 -2.35 -2.86 -0.36
N LEU A 9 -2.78 -1.66 -0.79
CA LEU A 9 -4.01 -1.02 -0.31
C LEU A 9 -5.30 -1.87 -0.47
N PRO A 10 -5.54 -2.55 -1.62
CA PRO A 10 -6.64 -3.50 -1.73
C PRO A 10 -6.59 -4.60 -0.68
N GLY A 11 -5.39 -5.12 -0.38
CA GLY A 11 -5.17 -6.10 0.68
C GLY A 11 -5.49 -5.54 2.07
N VAL A 12 -5.18 -4.27 2.35
CA VAL A 12 -5.54 -3.61 3.61
C VAL A 12 -7.05 -3.57 3.80
N HIS A 13 -7.79 -3.13 2.77
CA HIS A 13 -9.26 -3.07 2.81
C HIS A 13 -9.91 -4.46 2.89
N LEU A 14 -9.34 -5.46 2.21
CA LEU A 14 -9.79 -6.85 2.32
C LEU A 14 -9.64 -7.36 3.75
N ILE A 15 -8.45 -7.22 4.35
CA ILE A 15 -8.20 -7.69 5.72
C ILE A 15 -9.08 -6.93 6.72
N ALA A 16 -9.23 -5.62 6.57
CA ALA A 16 -10.09 -4.81 7.44
C ALA A 16 -11.58 -5.23 7.40
N SER A 17 -12.02 -5.87 6.30
CA SER A 17 -13.38 -6.36 6.13
C SER A 17 -13.56 -7.88 6.37
N CYS A 18 -12.49 -8.61 6.70
CA CYS A 18 -12.50 -10.05 6.92
C CYS A 18 -12.01 -10.40 8.34
N PRO A 19 -12.91 -10.51 9.34
CA PRO A 19 -12.52 -10.79 10.72
C PRO A 19 -11.85 -12.16 10.91
N GLU A 20 -11.97 -13.07 9.94
CA GLU A 20 -11.30 -14.37 9.93
C GLU A 20 -9.77 -14.26 9.74
N ILE A 21 -9.27 -13.14 9.20
CA ILE A 21 -7.84 -12.92 8.97
C ILE A 21 -7.22 -12.30 10.22
N THR A 22 -6.60 -13.14 11.06
CA THR A 22 -6.13 -12.74 12.40
C THR A 22 -4.62 -12.77 12.60
N LEU A 23 -3.84 -13.24 11.61
CA LEU A 23 -2.39 -13.43 11.72
C LEU A 23 -1.57 -12.22 11.27
N GLY A 24 -2.19 -11.05 11.16
CA GLY A 24 -1.55 -9.83 10.67
C GLY A 24 -1.41 -9.80 9.13
N CYS A 25 -0.50 -8.96 8.64
CA CYS A 25 -0.23 -8.81 7.21
C CYS A 25 1.26 -8.54 6.95
N GLU A 26 1.70 -8.78 5.72
CA GLU A 26 3.09 -8.61 5.28
C GLU A 26 3.26 -7.51 4.21
N PHE A 27 2.52 -6.41 4.35
CA PHE A 27 2.59 -5.25 3.44
C PHE A 27 3.81 -4.35 3.68
N TYR A 28 5.01 -4.95 3.72
CA TYR A 28 6.25 -4.28 4.14
C TYR A 28 7.09 -3.72 2.98
N HIS A 29 6.88 -4.21 1.75
CA HIS A 29 7.73 -3.86 0.59
C HIS A 29 7.78 -2.36 0.31
N ALA A 30 6.62 -1.67 0.34
CA ALA A 30 6.49 -0.22 0.15
C ALA A 30 7.31 0.62 1.15
N ARG A 31 7.71 0.04 2.30
CA ARG A 31 8.49 0.72 3.33
C ARG A 31 9.96 0.32 3.35
N TYR A 32 10.26 -0.94 3.06
CA TYR A 32 11.58 -1.54 3.34
C TYR A 32 12.25 -2.22 2.14
N TYR A 33 11.56 -2.41 1.02
CA TYR A 33 12.08 -3.17 -0.12
C TYR A 33 12.24 -2.34 -1.39
N VAL A 34 11.16 -1.66 -1.81
CA VAL A 34 11.24 -0.80 -3.00
C VAL A 34 11.94 0.52 -2.64
N ILE A 35 12.82 0.98 -3.52
CA ILE A 35 13.52 2.26 -3.34
C ILE A 35 12.54 3.43 -3.50
N GLU A 36 11.65 3.33 -4.50
CA GLU A 36 10.64 4.33 -4.81
C GLU A 36 9.27 3.67 -4.92
N ASP A 37 8.28 4.22 -4.22
CA ASP A 37 6.89 3.79 -4.29
C ASP A 37 6.10 4.68 -5.24
N ILE A 38 5.04 4.13 -5.86
CA ILE A 38 4.20 4.81 -6.84
C ILE A 38 2.98 5.51 -6.22
N LEU A 39 2.88 5.59 -4.90
CA LEU A 39 1.89 6.42 -4.21
C LEU A 39 2.36 7.88 -4.12
N SER A 40 1.42 8.83 -4.18
CA SER A 40 1.71 10.27 -3.99
C SER A 40 2.16 10.59 -2.56
N THR A 41 1.76 9.77 -1.60
CA THR A 41 2.17 9.86 -0.19
C THR A 41 2.60 8.49 0.31
N LYS A 42 3.43 8.45 1.36
CA LYS A 42 3.95 7.19 1.91
C LYS A 42 2.82 6.26 2.34
N PHE A 43 2.97 4.97 2.07
CA PHE A 43 2.08 3.93 2.57
C PHE A 43 1.96 3.99 4.11
N PRO A 44 0.74 3.97 4.69
CA PRO A 44 0.52 4.36 6.07
C PRO A 44 0.85 3.20 7.04
N ILE A 45 1.97 3.34 7.74
CA ILE A 45 2.39 2.44 8.82
C ILE A 45 2.67 3.30 10.05
N ASP A 46 2.06 2.93 11.18
CA ASP A 46 2.25 3.56 12.48
C ASP A 46 2.47 2.50 13.56
N GLU A 47 3.46 2.70 14.41
CA GLU A 47 3.87 1.77 15.49
C GLU A 47 3.89 0.27 15.09
N GLY A 48 4.40 -0.04 13.89
CA GLY A 48 4.51 -1.41 13.39
C GLY A 48 3.21 -2.00 12.82
N HIS A 49 2.15 -1.21 12.72
CA HIS A 49 0.86 -1.61 12.18
C HIS A 49 0.53 -0.82 10.92
N VAL A 50 -0.12 -1.48 9.96
CA VAL A 50 -0.71 -0.79 8.81
C VAL A 50 -1.97 -0.08 9.26
N VAL A 51 -2.08 1.22 8.96
CA VAL A 51 -3.28 2.00 9.28
C VAL A 51 -4.29 1.84 8.16
N VAL A 52 -5.50 1.41 8.49
CA VAL A 52 -6.60 1.27 7.53
C VAL A 52 -7.10 2.67 7.13
N PRO A 53 -7.07 3.04 5.84
CA PRO A 53 -7.58 4.34 5.39
C PRO A 53 -9.09 4.44 5.55
N ASP A 54 -9.58 5.62 5.94
CA ASP A 54 -11.01 5.92 6.15
C ASP A 54 -11.61 6.85 5.07
N SER A 55 -10.76 7.41 4.21
CA SER A 55 -11.18 8.26 3.08
C SER A 55 -11.63 7.42 1.87
N PRO A 56 -12.39 8.01 0.92
CA PRO A 56 -12.99 7.25 -0.19
C PRO A 56 -12.00 6.49 -1.07
N GLY A 57 -12.48 5.40 -1.69
CA GLY A 57 -11.67 4.55 -2.56
C GLY A 57 -10.66 3.74 -1.75
N LEU A 58 -9.41 3.69 -2.22
CA LEU A 58 -8.32 3.09 -1.46
C LEU A 58 -7.77 4.02 -0.36
N GLY A 59 -8.21 5.28 -0.34
CA GLY A 59 -7.79 6.33 0.60
C GLY A 59 -6.46 7.01 0.27
N PHE A 60 -5.79 6.59 -0.81
CA PHE A 60 -4.54 7.15 -1.31
C PHE A 60 -4.61 7.27 -2.83
N SER A 61 -3.83 8.20 -3.40
CA SER A 61 -3.72 8.39 -4.84
C SER A 61 -2.38 7.87 -5.38
N PRO A 62 -2.36 7.30 -6.58
CA PRO A 62 -1.12 7.01 -7.29
C PRO A 62 -0.46 8.30 -7.78
N ASP A 63 0.87 8.30 -7.82
CA ASP A 63 1.67 9.32 -8.46
C ASP A 63 1.91 8.96 -9.92
N ILE A 64 1.20 9.66 -10.81
CA ILE A 64 1.24 9.40 -12.26
C ILE A 64 2.63 9.71 -12.84
N GLU A 65 3.31 10.74 -12.36
CA GLU A 65 4.64 11.09 -12.86
C GLU A 65 5.66 9.99 -12.55
N LYS A 66 5.58 9.39 -11.35
CA LYS A 66 6.42 8.23 -11.00
C LYS A 66 6.09 7.00 -11.83
N ILE A 67 4.81 6.75 -12.09
CA ILE A 67 4.38 5.62 -12.94
C ILE A 67 4.95 5.79 -14.35
N ASP A 68 4.82 6.98 -14.94
CA ASP A 68 5.34 7.27 -16.27
C ASP A 68 6.88 7.15 -16.32
N ALA A 69 7.57 7.61 -15.27
CA ALA A 69 9.02 7.54 -15.18
C ALA A 69 9.56 6.10 -15.04
N LEU A 70 8.82 5.22 -14.36
CA LEU A 70 9.21 3.82 -14.09
C LEU A 70 8.69 2.83 -15.13
N SER A 71 7.83 3.29 -16.05
CA SER A 71 7.29 2.46 -17.12
C SER A 71 8.37 2.10 -18.15
N LEU A 72 8.38 0.83 -18.58
CA LEU A 72 9.24 0.38 -19.67
C LEU A 72 8.80 1.05 -20.98
N LYS A 73 9.78 1.48 -21.79
CA LYS A 73 9.57 2.13 -23.08
C LYS A 73 9.90 1.21 -24.24
#